data_AF-A0A6F8YYB7-F1
#
_entry.id   AF-A0A6F8YYB7-F1
#
_cell.length_a   1.000
_cell.length_b   1.000
_cell.length_c   1.000
_cell.angle_alpha   90.00
_cell.angle_beta   90.00
_cell.angle_gamma   90.00
#
_symmetry.space_group_name_H-M   'P 1'
#
loop_
_entity.id
_entity.type
_entity.pdbx_description
1 polymer ?
#
loop_
_entity_poly.entity_id
_entity_poly.type
_entity_poly.pdbx_seq_one_letter_code
_entity_poly.pdbx_strand_id
1 'polypeptide(L)'
;MDGATVEVVRSYLVAAAEEMRAALIRTAFNPVIYEVHDFGISIYDADLRLVAESTGLSRFLGANDYSIRKGVEYVGADTLRAGDVVLMNYPYWNAAHAYDATLFAPVFLDGAAVGYLCIRAHWMDLGAKDPGYVLDSTDMHQEGVIFPGTRIFRAGEPAPEIVELIRFNSRMPDLVLGDLHAQVAAIRTGERRLLEIFGRFGRDTVAAAVRRMIEDGEARARAAVEALPQGSWTAQDWLDDDGVTADPILMRCTVTVADGRFTVDFAGSSPAVPGPVNLPFGATIATARVAFKAITTPGEQTNAGHFAALDVRAAPGTLFHAVYPAATFTQWTGTVALELIYKALAQGMPDRLPASSGGDVPGFMMVGTHPDTGQLFAVSNNDAVGWGAAPDHDGIGPANHLCQTQARNTPVEVLEAKTGMFFERVEMRVDSGGAGRFRGGVGLRRDIRFVTPGEFLSVIKKTRSRPWALDGGLEPEPNRVVVFPGTSREARVSTKRTRVQVGDRVTLLTAGGGGHGDPAGRDPEAVREDVAEGYVSVAAAREVYGVTA
;
A
#
# COMPACT_ATOMS: atom_id res chain seq x y z
N MET A 1 5.44 3.56 36.94
CA MET A 1 6.24 4.52 36.15
C MET A 1 5.37 5.75 35.94
N ASP A 2 5.91 6.95 36.10
CA ASP A 2 5.17 8.19 35.83
C ASP A 2 4.98 8.40 34.32
N GLY A 3 3.95 9.15 33.94
CA GLY A 3 3.59 9.37 32.54
C GLY A 3 4.61 10.20 31.75
N ALA A 4 5.37 11.10 32.40
CA ALA A 4 6.35 11.93 31.72
C ALA A 4 7.52 11.07 31.22
N THR A 5 8.01 10.15 32.05
CA THR A 5 9.04 9.18 31.66
C THR A 5 8.61 8.33 30.47
N VAL A 6 7.35 7.84 30.47
CA VAL A 6 6.80 7.03 29.36
C VAL A 6 6.81 7.81 28.05
N GLU A 7 6.32 9.06 28.06
CA GLU A 7 6.25 9.89 26.85
C GLU A 7 7.62 10.35 26.34
N VAL A 8 8.59 10.57 27.23
CA VAL A 8 9.97 10.83 26.83
C VAL A 8 10.55 9.61 26.11
N VAL A 9 10.43 8.41 26.69
CA VAL A 9 10.92 7.18 26.05
C VAL A 9 10.22 6.89 24.72
N ARG A 10 8.88 7.06 24.66
CA ARG A 10 8.10 6.96 23.41
C ARG A 10 8.68 7.88 22.34
N SER A 11 8.91 9.15 22.69
CA SER A 11 9.42 10.16 21.75
C SER A 11 10.80 9.80 21.20
N TYR A 12 11.69 9.24 22.03
CA TYR A 12 12.99 8.74 21.59
C TYR A 12 12.88 7.53 20.64
N LEU A 13 11.96 6.59 20.92
CA LEU A 13 11.73 5.42 20.07
C LEU A 13 11.16 5.80 18.70
N VAL A 14 10.21 6.74 18.66
CA VAL A 14 9.66 7.30 17.40
C VAL A 14 10.76 8.05 16.63
N ALA A 15 11.57 8.86 17.32
CA ALA A 15 12.69 9.54 16.69
C ALA A 15 13.71 8.55 16.08
N ALA A 16 13.99 7.42 16.76
CA ALA A 16 14.84 6.38 16.20
C ALA A 16 14.30 5.81 14.89
N ALA A 17 12.98 5.56 14.80
CA ALA A 17 12.35 5.08 13.57
C ALA A 17 12.43 6.14 12.45
N GLU A 18 12.17 7.42 12.76
CA GLU A 18 12.28 8.52 11.79
C GLU A 18 13.72 8.74 11.30
N GLU A 19 14.72 8.51 12.15
CA GLU A 19 16.12 8.53 11.72
C GLU A 19 16.49 7.37 10.80
N MET A 20 15.96 6.17 11.04
CA MET A 20 16.09 5.03 10.10
C MET A 20 15.48 5.40 8.74
N ARG A 21 14.29 6.01 8.75
CA ARG A 21 13.61 6.51 7.53
C ARG A 21 14.48 7.51 6.79
N ALA A 22 15.01 8.50 7.49
CA ALA A 22 15.86 9.52 6.89
C ALA A 22 17.16 8.94 6.31
N ALA A 23 17.71 7.88 6.91
CA ALA A 23 18.87 7.16 6.36
C ALA A 23 18.51 6.40 5.08
N LEU A 24 17.38 5.68 5.07
CA LEU A 24 16.91 4.93 3.91
C LEU A 24 16.68 5.85 2.70
N ILE A 25 15.90 6.91 2.87
CA ILE A 25 15.55 7.85 1.78
C ILE A 25 16.81 8.45 1.15
N ARG A 26 17.79 8.85 1.97
CA ARG A 26 19.01 9.52 1.47
C ARG A 26 19.99 8.59 0.77
N THR A 27 19.87 7.28 0.97
CA THR A 27 20.85 6.29 0.47
C THR A 27 20.26 5.32 -0.55
N ALA A 28 18.94 5.35 -0.79
CA ALA A 28 18.28 4.52 -1.78
C ALA A 28 18.62 4.92 -3.22
N PHE A 29 18.62 3.93 -4.11
CA PHE A 29 18.97 4.07 -5.52
C PHE A 29 17.74 4.10 -6.42
N ASN A 30 16.63 3.53 -5.95
CA ASN A 30 15.37 3.45 -6.66
C ASN A 30 14.42 4.63 -6.35
N PRO A 31 13.91 5.36 -7.37
CA PRO A 31 12.90 6.41 -7.18
C PRO A 31 11.66 5.96 -6.41
N VAL A 32 11.29 4.68 -6.52
CA VAL A 32 10.17 4.10 -5.76
C VAL A 32 10.38 4.23 -4.25
N ILE A 33 11.63 4.21 -3.77
CA ILE A 33 11.96 4.38 -2.36
C ILE A 33 12.15 5.87 -2.01
N TYR A 34 12.96 6.63 -2.76
CA TYR A 34 13.31 8.00 -2.35
C TYR A 34 12.32 9.09 -2.80
N GLU A 35 11.55 8.89 -3.88
CA GLU A 35 10.47 9.82 -4.29
C GLU A 35 9.11 9.35 -3.79
N VAL A 36 8.75 8.10 -4.10
CA VAL A 36 7.39 7.58 -3.85
C VAL A 36 7.19 7.17 -2.39
N HIS A 37 8.27 6.86 -1.66
CA HIS A 37 8.24 6.34 -0.28
C HIS A 37 7.53 4.98 -0.13
N ASP A 38 7.75 4.06 -1.07
CA ASP A 38 7.23 2.69 -1.03
C ASP A 38 8.07 1.78 -0.11
N PHE A 39 7.98 2.05 1.20
CA PHE A 39 8.66 1.28 2.24
C PHE A 39 7.91 1.34 3.58
N GLY A 40 8.28 0.45 4.50
CA GLY A 40 7.75 0.42 5.87
C GLY A 40 8.85 0.07 6.87
N ILE A 41 8.97 0.87 7.94
CA ILE A 41 10.00 0.72 8.97
C ILE A 41 9.32 0.56 10.32
N SER A 42 9.75 -0.45 11.07
CA SER A 42 9.14 -0.82 12.35
C SER A 42 10.21 -1.27 13.34
N ILE A 43 10.00 -0.90 14.61
CA ILE A 43 10.81 -1.27 15.77
C ILE A 43 9.96 -2.14 16.69
N TYR A 44 10.54 -3.26 17.13
CA TYR A 44 9.89 -4.24 18.00
C TYR A 44 10.67 -4.43 19.29
N ASP A 45 9.97 -4.81 20.35
CA ASP A 45 10.60 -5.27 21.58
C ASP A 45 11.10 -6.73 21.45
N ALA A 46 11.70 -7.26 22.53
CA ALA A 46 12.21 -8.62 22.56
C ALA A 46 11.11 -9.70 22.36
N ASP A 47 9.84 -9.36 22.60
CA ASP A 47 8.68 -10.24 22.44
C ASP A 47 8.03 -10.08 21.04
N LEU A 48 8.69 -9.37 20.12
CA LEU A 48 8.20 -9.09 18.76
C LEU A 48 6.90 -8.29 18.75
N ARG A 49 6.66 -7.45 19.76
CA ARG A 49 5.55 -6.50 19.77
C ARG A 49 6.00 -5.19 19.16
N LEU A 50 5.22 -4.66 18.22
CA LEU A 50 5.46 -3.35 17.62
C LEU A 50 5.49 -2.27 18.71
N VAL A 51 6.59 -1.52 18.74
CA VAL A 51 6.84 -0.44 19.71
C VAL A 51 6.72 0.92 19.07
N ALA A 52 7.35 1.10 17.91
CA ALA A 52 7.38 2.33 17.15
C ALA A 52 7.54 2.03 15.66
N GLU A 53 7.12 2.96 14.83
CA GLU A 53 7.27 2.92 13.38
C GLU A 53 7.52 4.33 12.87
N SER A 54 8.03 4.42 11.64
CA SER A 54 8.13 5.70 10.93
C SER A 54 7.04 5.79 9.87
N THR A 55 6.68 6.99 9.49
CA THR A 55 5.71 7.21 8.41
C THR A 55 6.18 6.52 7.11
N GLY A 56 5.30 5.78 6.46
CA GLY A 56 5.57 5.00 5.25
C GLY A 56 4.26 4.48 4.66
N LEU A 57 4.32 3.45 3.81
CA LEU A 57 3.10 2.81 3.34
C LEU A 57 2.40 2.07 4.49
N SER A 58 1.18 2.49 4.80
CA SER A 58 0.39 1.95 5.92
C SER A 58 0.18 0.44 5.83
N ARG A 59 0.02 -0.11 4.62
CA ARG A 59 -0.06 -1.57 4.40
C ARG A 59 1.24 -2.29 4.75
N PHE A 60 2.40 -1.70 4.47
CA PHE A 60 3.69 -2.32 4.80
C PHE A 60 3.91 -2.33 6.31
N LEU A 61 3.58 -1.22 6.98
CA LEU A 61 3.61 -1.11 8.44
C LEU A 61 2.72 -2.18 9.09
N GLY A 62 1.47 -2.32 8.61
CA GLY A 62 0.54 -3.35 9.09
C GLY A 62 1.00 -4.80 8.83
N ALA A 63 1.83 -5.02 7.80
CA ALA A 63 2.31 -6.34 7.40
C ALA A 63 3.63 -6.76 8.09
N ASN A 64 4.48 -5.80 8.46
CA ASN A 64 5.79 -6.08 9.07
C ASN A 64 5.69 -6.92 10.35
N ASP A 65 4.65 -6.74 11.18
CA ASP A 65 4.46 -7.49 12.43
C ASP A 65 4.17 -8.98 12.16
N TYR A 66 3.44 -9.30 11.09
CA TYR A 66 3.26 -10.69 10.67
C TYR A 66 4.58 -11.28 10.17
N SER A 67 5.32 -10.50 9.37
CA SER A 67 6.57 -10.92 8.74
C SER A 67 7.69 -11.17 9.72
N ILE A 68 7.90 -10.29 10.69
CA ILE A 68 8.99 -10.47 11.66
C ILE A 68 8.75 -11.68 12.54
N ARG A 69 7.50 -11.95 12.95
CA ARG A 69 7.14 -13.14 13.71
C ARG A 69 7.45 -14.41 12.92
N LYS A 70 7.01 -14.48 11.65
CA LYS A 70 7.29 -15.63 10.79
C LYS A 70 8.78 -15.79 10.49
N GLY A 71 9.49 -14.70 10.26
CA GLY A 71 10.93 -14.72 9.99
C GLY A 71 11.74 -15.21 11.19
N VAL A 72 11.45 -14.70 12.39
CA VAL A 72 12.12 -15.13 13.64
C VAL A 72 11.74 -16.56 14.01
N GLU A 73 10.48 -16.95 13.83
CA GLU A 73 10.01 -18.35 13.99
C GLU A 73 10.80 -19.30 13.08
N TYR A 74 10.95 -18.96 11.79
CA TYR A 74 11.64 -19.79 10.80
C TYR A 74 13.15 -19.88 11.04
N VAL A 75 13.81 -18.74 11.32
CA VAL A 75 15.26 -18.70 11.55
C VAL A 75 15.63 -19.28 12.92
N GLY A 76 14.76 -19.15 13.91
CA GLY A 76 14.97 -19.52 15.30
C GLY A 76 15.73 -18.45 16.06
N ALA A 77 15.08 -17.85 17.08
CA ALA A 77 15.63 -16.74 17.87
C ALA A 77 17.01 -17.07 18.48
N ASP A 78 17.20 -18.30 18.98
CA ASP A 78 18.45 -18.76 19.61
C ASP A 78 19.63 -18.85 18.65
N THR A 79 19.38 -18.76 17.34
CA THR A 79 20.42 -18.80 16.30
C THR A 79 20.86 -17.41 15.85
N LEU A 80 20.13 -16.36 16.23
CA LEU A 80 20.42 -14.98 15.85
C LEU A 80 21.53 -14.39 16.73
N ARG A 81 22.41 -13.59 16.15
CA ARG A 81 23.53 -12.94 16.85
C ARG A 81 23.53 -11.43 16.61
N ALA A 82 24.20 -10.70 17.50
CA ALA A 82 24.47 -9.27 17.29
C ALA A 82 25.17 -9.08 15.94
N GLY A 83 24.74 -8.10 15.16
CA GLY A 83 25.29 -7.86 13.82
C GLY A 83 24.63 -8.65 12.68
N ASP A 84 23.78 -9.65 12.96
CA ASP A 84 23.06 -10.37 11.90
C ASP A 84 22.03 -9.47 11.20
N VAL A 85 21.87 -9.65 9.88
CA VAL A 85 20.75 -9.10 9.11
C VAL A 85 20.16 -10.22 8.26
N VAL A 86 18.85 -10.39 8.33
CA VAL A 86 18.10 -11.44 7.65
C VAL A 86 17.21 -10.84 6.57
N LEU A 87 17.27 -11.41 5.37
CA LEU A 87 16.42 -11.10 4.23
C LEU A 87 15.29 -12.12 4.11
N MET A 88 14.06 -11.63 3.97
CA MET A 88 12.88 -12.42 3.67
C MET A 88 12.04 -11.75 2.59
N ASN A 89 11.68 -12.48 1.54
CA ASN A 89 10.72 -12.06 0.53
C ASN A 89 9.69 -13.14 0.18
N TYR A 90 9.69 -14.30 0.87
CA TYR A 90 8.72 -15.36 0.63
C TYR A 90 7.29 -14.89 0.95
N PRO A 91 6.39 -14.70 -0.05
CA PRO A 91 5.16 -13.90 0.11
C PRO A 91 4.21 -14.34 1.23
N TYR A 92 4.07 -15.64 1.44
CA TYR A 92 3.17 -16.22 2.45
C TYR A 92 3.59 -15.90 3.89
N TRP A 93 4.86 -15.57 4.11
CA TRP A 93 5.42 -15.17 5.42
C TRP A 93 5.72 -13.67 5.44
N ASN A 94 6.26 -13.17 4.34
CA ASN A 94 6.58 -11.77 4.15
C ASN A 94 5.35 -10.87 3.98
N ALA A 95 4.13 -11.42 3.82
CA ALA A 95 2.91 -10.62 3.76
C ALA A 95 2.97 -9.50 2.70
N ALA A 96 3.59 -9.79 1.57
CA ALA A 96 3.93 -8.89 0.46
C ALA A 96 4.17 -9.71 -0.80
N HIS A 97 4.35 -9.08 -1.96
CA HIS A 97 4.82 -9.81 -3.15
C HIS A 97 6.34 -9.99 -3.09
N ALA A 98 6.90 -10.83 -3.97
CA ALA A 98 8.29 -11.28 -3.90
C ALA A 98 9.35 -10.16 -4.06
N TYR A 99 8.96 -8.99 -4.57
CA TYR A 99 9.87 -7.85 -4.77
C TYR A 99 9.93 -6.92 -3.55
N ASP A 100 8.99 -7.03 -2.62
CA ASP A 100 9.03 -6.26 -1.38
C ASP A 100 9.95 -6.95 -0.37
N ALA A 101 11.25 -6.71 -0.47
CA ALA A 101 12.25 -7.34 0.38
C ALA A 101 12.17 -6.81 1.82
N THR A 102 11.87 -7.70 2.76
CA THR A 102 11.91 -7.40 4.19
C THR A 102 13.25 -7.81 4.77
N LEU A 103 13.95 -6.84 5.35
CA LEU A 103 15.13 -7.05 6.16
C LEU A 103 14.79 -6.89 7.63
N PHE A 104 15.25 -7.82 8.47
CA PHE A 104 15.17 -7.66 9.91
C PHE A 104 16.48 -7.98 10.61
N ALA A 105 16.70 -7.35 11.77
CA ALA A 105 17.89 -7.54 12.58
C ALA A 105 17.56 -7.50 14.07
N PRO A 106 18.12 -8.40 14.88
CA PRO A 106 18.05 -8.30 16.34
C PRO A 106 18.99 -7.20 16.86
N VAL A 107 18.61 -6.56 17.95
CA VAL A 107 19.47 -5.64 18.70
C VAL A 107 19.81 -6.28 20.03
N PHE A 108 21.11 -6.41 20.33
CA PHE A 108 21.61 -7.09 21.53
C PHE A 108 22.20 -6.10 22.53
N LEU A 109 21.90 -6.32 23.82
CA LEU A 109 22.53 -5.63 24.95
C LEU A 109 22.92 -6.69 25.98
N ASP A 110 24.17 -6.66 26.45
CA ASP A 110 24.71 -7.59 27.46
C ASP A 110 24.44 -9.08 27.15
N GLY A 111 24.56 -9.45 25.87
CA GLY A 111 24.40 -10.84 25.41
C GLY A 111 22.95 -11.30 25.21
N ALA A 112 21.95 -10.44 25.42
CA ALA A 112 20.54 -10.75 25.19
C ALA A 112 19.92 -9.83 24.13
N ALA A 113 19.00 -10.37 23.32
CA ALA A 113 18.20 -9.54 22.42
C ALA A 113 17.25 -8.65 23.24
N VAL A 114 17.29 -7.35 22.96
CA VAL A 114 16.43 -6.34 23.61
C VAL A 114 15.35 -5.78 22.69
N GLY A 115 15.43 -6.07 21.39
CA GLY A 115 14.46 -5.68 20.41
C GLY A 115 14.86 -6.12 19.01
N TYR A 116 14.03 -5.77 18.03
CA TYR A 116 14.27 -6.06 16.62
C TYR A 116 13.92 -4.85 15.76
N LEU A 117 14.63 -4.74 14.64
CA LEU A 117 14.40 -3.74 13.61
C LEU A 117 13.90 -4.45 12.37
N CYS A 118 12.93 -3.86 11.69
CA CYS A 118 12.35 -4.41 10.45
C CYS A 118 12.18 -3.29 9.43
N ILE A 119 12.64 -3.52 8.22
CA ILE A 119 12.48 -2.61 7.08
C ILE A 119 12.02 -3.43 5.88
N ARG A 120 10.90 -3.02 5.29
CA ARG A 120 10.44 -3.51 3.99
C ARG A 120 10.63 -2.43 2.95
N ALA A 121 11.18 -2.77 1.80
CA ALA A 121 11.29 -1.87 0.66
C ALA A 121 11.09 -2.62 -0.66
N HIS A 122 10.55 -1.92 -1.66
CA HIS A 122 10.34 -2.46 -2.99
C HIS A 122 11.65 -2.51 -3.80
N TRP A 123 12.08 -3.70 -4.20
CA TRP A 123 13.23 -3.90 -5.09
C TRP A 123 12.78 -4.01 -6.55
N MET A 124 13.59 -3.51 -7.47
CA MET A 124 13.19 -3.41 -8.88
C MET A 124 13.16 -4.74 -9.63
N ASP A 125 14.02 -5.69 -9.26
CA ASP A 125 14.20 -6.90 -10.04
C ASP A 125 14.83 -8.04 -9.24
N LEU A 126 14.14 -9.17 -9.16
CA LEU A 126 14.63 -10.40 -8.55
C LEU A 126 14.50 -11.60 -9.51
N GLY A 127 14.67 -11.37 -10.81
CA GLY A 127 14.73 -12.46 -11.79
C GLY A 127 13.42 -13.22 -11.96
N ALA A 128 12.28 -12.54 -11.82
CA ALA A 128 10.96 -13.10 -12.13
C ALA A 128 10.85 -13.46 -13.62
N LYS A 129 9.77 -14.08 -14.12
CA LYS A 129 9.68 -14.47 -15.53
C LYS A 129 9.78 -13.29 -16.52
N ASP A 130 9.33 -12.10 -16.09
CA ASP A 130 9.36 -10.86 -16.87
C ASP A 130 10.10 -9.74 -16.11
N PRO A 131 10.69 -8.76 -16.80
CA PRO A 131 11.23 -7.54 -16.17
C PRO A 131 10.12 -6.62 -15.68
N GLY A 132 10.34 -5.93 -14.56
CA GLY A 132 9.31 -5.11 -13.92
C GLY A 132 8.20 -5.98 -13.33
N TYR A 133 6.94 -5.58 -13.51
CA TYR A 133 5.83 -6.31 -12.90
C TYR A 133 5.43 -7.56 -13.69
N VAL A 134 5.17 -8.64 -12.97
CA VAL A 134 4.57 -9.87 -13.53
C VAL A 134 3.06 -9.79 -13.36
N LEU A 135 2.33 -9.83 -14.48
CA LEU A 135 0.89 -9.56 -14.50
C LEU A 135 0.02 -10.81 -14.74
N ASP A 136 0.67 -11.93 -15.05
CA ASP A 136 0.07 -13.17 -15.54
C ASP A 136 0.84 -14.41 -15.02
N SER A 137 1.52 -14.30 -13.87
CA SER A 137 2.07 -15.48 -13.21
C SER A 137 0.94 -16.38 -12.70
N THR A 138 1.09 -17.68 -12.92
CA THR A 138 0.19 -18.73 -12.42
C THR A 138 0.77 -19.53 -11.27
N ASP A 139 2.07 -19.33 -11.00
CA ASP A 139 2.81 -20.03 -9.98
C ASP A 139 3.86 -19.10 -9.36
N MET A 140 4.05 -19.17 -8.03
CA MET A 140 5.05 -18.40 -7.29
C MET A 140 6.46 -18.48 -7.88
N HIS A 141 6.85 -19.62 -8.49
CA HIS A 141 8.18 -19.77 -9.09
C HIS A 141 8.41 -18.90 -10.32
N GLN A 142 7.36 -18.28 -10.85
CA GLN A 142 7.45 -17.27 -11.91
C GLN A 142 7.69 -15.86 -11.37
N GLU A 143 7.66 -15.66 -10.06
CA GLU A 143 7.69 -14.34 -9.39
C GLU A 143 9.09 -13.93 -8.89
N GLY A 144 10.11 -14.76 -9.15
CA GLY A 144 11.51 -14.45 -8.91
C GLY A 144 12.17 -15.30 -7.83
N VAL A 145 13.39 -14.92 -7.48
CA VAL A 145 14.20 -15.63 -6.48
C VAL A 145 13.64 -15.39 -5.07
N ILE A 146 13.51 -16.49 -4.32
CA ILE A 146 12.94 -16.48 -2.97
C ILE A 146 14.02 -16.67 -1.91
N PHE A 147 14.00 -15.79 -0.92
CA PHE A 147 14.74 -15.82 0.33
C PHE A 147 13.73 -15.97 1.48
N PRO A 148 13.65 -17.14 2.13
CA PRO A 148 12.65 -17.41 3.17
C PRO A 148 13.04 -16.89 4.57
N GLY A 149 14.28 -16.43 4.75
CA GLY A 149 14.87 -16.06 6.04
C GLY A 149 16.39 -16.16 5.98
N THR A 150 16.98 -15.61 4.91
CA THR A 150 18.40 -15.80 4.58
C THR A 150 19.25 -14.75 5.28
N ARG A 151 20.25 -15.17 6.05
CA ARG A 151 21.24 -14.24 6.63
C ARG A 151 22.13 -13.66 5.53
N ILE A 152 21.94 -12.38 5.26
CA ILE A 152 22.74 -11.60 4.32
C ILE A 152 23.92 -10.91 4.99
N PHE A 153 23.85 -10.69 6.30
CA PHE A 153 24.99 -10.34 7.15
C PHE A 153 25.03 -11.31 8.33
N ARG A 154 26.23 -11.76 8.69
CA ARG A 154 26.51 -12.66 9.82
C ARG A 154 27.50 -11.96 10.74
N ALA A 155 27.08 -11.65 11.96
CA ALA A 155 27.89 -10.93 12.94
C ALA A 155 28.57 -9.64 12.40
N GLY A 156 27.87 -8.88 11.56
CA GLY A 156 28.37 -7.64 10.97
C GLY A 156 29.05 -7.79 9.60
N GLU A 157 29.41 -9.01 9.20
CA GLU A 157 30.08 -9.27 7.92
C GLU A 157 29.08 -9.69 6.83
N PRO A 158 29.17 -9.15 5.60
CA PRO A 158 28.29 -9.56 4.51
C PRO A 158 28.52 -11.02 4.13
N ALA A 159 27.46 -11.72 3.71
CA ALA A 159 27.55 -13.06 3.13
C ALA A 159 27.75 -12.94 1.60
N PRO A 160 29.02 -12.96 1.09
CA PRO A 160 29.31 -12.66 -0.32
C PRO A 160 28.59 -13.62 -1.27
N GLU A 161 28.40 -14.88 -0.88
CA GLU A 161 27.69 -15.87 -1.68
C GLU A 161 26.23 -15.49 -1.93
N ILE A 162 25.57 -14.86 -0.95
CA ILE A 162 24.17 -14.43 -1.09
C ILE A 162 24.08 -13.15 -1.91
N VAL A 163 25.03 -12.23 -1.72
CA VAL A 163 25.13 -10.99 -2.50
C VAL A 163 25.32 -11.31 -3.99
N GLU A 164 26.19 -12.26 -4.33
CA GLU A 164 26.42 -12.67 -5.71
C GLU A 164 25.21 -13.41 -6.31
N LEU A 165 24.47 -14.20 -5.51
CA LEU A 165 23.20 -14.78 -5.95
C LEU A 165 22.18 -13.69 -6.32
N ILE A 166 22.06 -12.63 -5.51
CA ILE A 166 21.18 -11.50 -5.81
C ILE A 166 21.65 -10.79 -7.08
N ARG A 167 22.97 -10.51 -7.19
CA ARG A 167 23.57 -9.80 -8.33
C ARG A 167 23.28 -10.51 -9.65
N PHE A 168 23.54 -11.81 -9.74
CA PHE A 168 23.45 -12.55 -11.01
C PHE A 168 22.04 -13.00 -11.37
N ASN A 169 21.08 -12.89 -10.45
CA ASN A 169 19.67 -13.14 -10.74
C ASN A 169 18.87 -11.84 -10.95
N SER A 170 19.53 -10.68 -10.99
CA SER A 170 18.88 -9.41 -11.26
C SER A 170 19.28 -8.85 -12.62
N ARG A 171 18.32 -8.25 -13.32
CA ARG A 171 18.53 -7.45 -14.54
C ARG A 171 19.00 -6.04 -14.23
N MET A 172 18.84 -5.61 -12.98
CA MET A 172 19.18 -4.27 -12.49
C MET A 172 20.02 -4.38 -11.18
N PRO A 173 21.16 -5.11 -11.21
CA PRO A 173 21.88 -5.50 -10.01
C PRO A 173 22.38 -4.30 -9.19
N ASP A 174 22.81 -3.23 -9.84
CA ASP A 174 23.35 -2.05 -9.14
C ASP A 174 22.26 -1.33 -8.33
N LEU A 175 21.03 -1.26 -8.85
CA LEU A 175 19.88 -0.70 -8.12
C LEU A 175 19.51 -1.58 -6.92
N VAL A 176 19.41 -2.89 -7.16
CA VAL A 176 19.02 -3.87 -6.13
C VAL A 176 20.04 -3.93 -4.99
N LEU A 177 21.34 -3.99 -5.31
CA LEU A 177 22.39 -3.99 -4.29
C LEU A 177 22.53 -2.63 -3.60
N GLY A 178 22.28 -1.53 -4.30
CA GLY A 178 22.19 -0.20 -3.73
C GLY A 178 21.11 -0.10 -2.66
N ASP A 179 19.89 -0.53 -2.99
CA ASP A 179 18.75 -0.53 -2.06
C ASP A 179 18.94 -1.52 -0.90
N LEU A 180 19.55 -2.68 -1.15
CA LEU A 180 19.96 -3.62 -0.10
C LEU A 180 20.88 -2.93 0.93
N HIS A 181 21.93 -2.25 0.45
CA HIS A 181 22.83 -1.52 1.33
C HIS A 181 22.16 -0.34 2.03
N ALA A 182 21.23 0.35 1.37
CA ALA A 182 20.43 1.41 1.98
C ALA A 182 19.59 0.89 3.16
N GLN A 183 18.91 -0.25 3.00
CA GLN A 183 18.17 -0.90 4.07
C GLN A 183 19.10 -1.33 5.23
N VAL A 184 20.27 -1.90 4.93
CA VAL A 184 21.26 -2.26 5.95
C VAL A 184 21.75 -1.03 6.71
N ALA A 185 22.05 0.07 6.02
CA ALA A 185 22.46 1.34 6.65
C ALA A 185 21.38 1.91 7.58
N ALA A 186 20.11 1.82 7.17
CA ALA A 186 18.97 2.20 8.00
C ALA A 186 18.84 1.29 9.23
N ILE A 187 19.00 -0.02 9.10
CA ILE A 187 19.04 -0.97 10.23
C ILE A 187 20.16 -0.61 11.22
N ARG A 188 21.38 -0.35 10.73
CA ARG A 188 22.51 0.04 11.59
C ARG A 188 22.28 1.37 12.32
N THR A 189 21.54 2.29 11.69
CA THR A 189 21.10 3.53 12.33
C THR A 189 20.14 3.25 13.49
N GLY A 190 19.13 2.41 13.26
CA GLY A 190 18.20 1.98 14.30
C GLY A 190 18.88 1.26 15.45
N GLU A 191 19.85 0.38 15.15
CA GLU A 191 20.59 -0.41 16.14
C GLU A 191 21.34 0.52 17.10
N ARG A 192 22.11 1.47 16.53
CA ARG A 192 22.82 2.49 17.32
C ARG A 192 21.86 3.31 18.18
N ARG A 193 20.74 3.79 17.62
CA ARG A 193 19.78 4.61 18.37
C ARG A 193 19.11 3.85 19.50
N LEU A 194 18.74 2.58 19.29
CA LEU A 194 18.21 1.75 20.37
C LEU A 194 19.24 1.56 21.48
N LEU A 195 20.49 1.26 21.16
CA LEU A 195 21.55 1.12 22.17
C LEU A 195 21.80 2.42 22.95
N GLU A 196 21.74 3.58 22.30
CA GLU A 196 21.81 4.89 22.96
C GLU A 196 20.62 5.11 23.93
N ILE A 197 19.40 4.74 23.53
CA ILE A 197 18.20 4.82 24.37
C ILE A 197 18.35 3.91 25.60
N PHE A 198 18.77 2.66 25.40
CA PHE A 198 19.02 1.72 26.48
C PHE A 198 20.16 2.19 27.41
N GLY A 199 21.25 2.73 26.87
CA GLY A 199 22.35 3.29 27.65
C GLY A 199 21.93 4.51 28.48
N ARG A 200 20.99 5.32 27.98
CA ARG A 200 20.50 6.52 28.66
C ARG A 200 19.49 6.23 29.76
N PHE A 201 18.51 5.37 29.49
CA PHE A 201 17.37 5.16 30.40
C PHE A 201 17.47 3.86 31.21
N GLY A 202 18.33 2.92 30.79
CA GLY A 202 18.44 1.59 31.37
C GLY A 202 17.36 0.62 30.86
N ARG A 203 17.71 -0.67 30.84
CA ARG A 203 16.85 -1.76 30.33
C ARG A 203 15.47 -1.80 30.98
N ASP A 204 15.43 -1.77 32.31
CA ASP A 204 14.17 -1.93 33.06
C ASP A 204 13.22 -0.75 32.82
N THR A 205 13.76 0.47 32.74
CA THR A 205 12.97 1.66 32.44
C THR A 205 12.37 1.59 31.04
N VAL A 206 13.17 1.25 30.03
CA VAL A 206 12.67 1.13 28.65
C VAL A 206 11.63 0.04 28.55
N ALA A 207 11.86 -1.13 29.13
CA ALA A 207 10.91 -2.24 29.12
C ALA A 207 9.59 -1.90 29.82
N ALA A 208 9.64 -1.20 30.96
CA ALA A 208 8.44 -0.76 31.68
C ALA A 208 7.68 0.34 30.91
N ALA A 209 8.38 1.26 30.25
CA ALA A 209 7.77 2.29 29.40
C ALA A 209 7.05 1.65 28.19
N VAL A 210 7.73 0.74 27.47
CA VAL A 210 7.15 0.03 26.32
C VAL A 210 5.89 -0.75 26.72
N ARG A 211 5.95 -1.47 27.83
CA ARG A 211 4.78 -2.20 28.35
C ARG A 211 3.60 -1.26 28.58
N ARG A 212 3.85 -0.13 29.25
CA ARG A 212 2.81 0.86 29.52
C ARG A 212 2.25 1.49 28.24
N MET A 213 3.11 1.80 27.26
CA MET A 213 2.70 2.32 25.95
C MET A 213 1.73 1.36 25.24
N ILE A 214 2.02 0.06 25.29
CA ILE A 214 1.19 -0.99 24.67
C ILE A 214 -0.13 -1.14 25.43
N GLU A 215 -0.10 -1.20 26.77
CA GLU A 215 -1.31 -1.28 27.61
C GLU A 215 -2.23 -0.07 27.38
N ASP A 216 -1.68 1.14 27.30
CA ASP A 216 -2.46 2.36 27.04
C ASP A 216 -3.07 2.33 25.62
N GLY A 217 -2.31 1.86 24.62
CA GLY A 217 -2.82 1.71 23.24
C GLY A 217 -3.94 0.67 23.14
N GLU A 218 -3.84 -0.43 23.87
CA GLU A 218 -4.90 -1.45 23.96
C GLU A 218 -6.17 -0.89 24.62
N ALA A 219 -6.03 -0.22 25.76
CA ALA A 219 -7.17 0.38 26.46
C ALA A 219 -7.92 1.37 25.55
N ARG A 220 -7.19 2.19 24.79
CA ARG A 220 -7.77 3.17 23.86
C ARG A 220 -8.46 2.52 22.66
N ALA A 221 -7.83 1.51 22.06
CA ALA A 221 -8.44 0.78 20.96
C ALA A 221 -9.74 0.06 21.39
N ARG A 222 -9.75 -0.56 22.59
CA ARG A 222 -10.95 -1.20 23.15
C ARG A 222 -12.06 -0.19 23.43
N ALA A 223 -11.75 0.93 24.07
CA ALA A 223 -12.72 2.00 24.31
C ALA A 223 -13.30 2.56 23.00
N ALA A 224 -12.47 2.71 21.97
CA ALA A 224 -12.93 3.14 20.65
C ALA A 224 -13.88 2.12 20.01
N VAL A 225 -13.59 0.81 20.11
CA VAL A 225 -14.47 -0.27 19.63
C VAL A 225 -15.82 -0.28 20.33
N GLU A 226 -15.83 -0.08 21.66
CA GLU A 226 -17.08 0.02 22.45
C GLU A 226 -17.94 1.23 22.03
N ALA A 227 -17.30 2.31 21.59
CA ALA A 227 -17.97 3.52 21.10
C ALA A 227 -18.44 3.43 19.63
N LEU A 228 -18.05 2.38 18.88
CA LEU A 228 -18.57 2.15 17.54
C LEU A 228 -20.01 1.59 17.61
N PRO A 229 -20.83 1.84 16.59
CA PRO A 229 -22.08 1.11 16.42
C PRO A 229 -21.86 -0.40 16.49
N GLN A 230 -22.68 -1.09 17.29
CA GLN A 230 -22.64 -2.54 17.41
C GLN A 230 -23.50 -3.16 16.31
N GLY A 231 -23.00 -4.20 15.66
CA GLY A 231 -23.69 -4.81 14.53
C GLY A 231 -22.80 -5.65 13.64
N SER A 232 -23.40 -6.18 12.57
CA SER A 232 -22.71 -6.98 11.56
C SER A 232 -23.19 -6.55 10.18
N TRP A 233 -22.25 -6.19 9.30
CA TRP A 233 -22.54 -5.68 7.97
C TRP A 233 -21.73 -6.41 6.93
N THR A 234 -22.37 -6.78 5.83
CA THR A 234 -21.75 -7.52 4.74
C THR A 234 -21.70 -6.66 3.49
N ALA A 235 -20.56 -6.61 2.82
CA ALA A 235 -20.43 -6.00 1.51
C ALA A 235 -19.84 -6.98 0.49
N GLN A 236 -20.09 -6.67 -0.79
CA GLN A 236 -19.49 -7.34 -1.94
C GLN A 236 -18.92 -6.30 -2.92
N ASP A 237 -17.84 -6.68 -3.57
CA ASP A 237 -17.22 -5.97 -4.68
C ASP A 237 -16.46 -6.94 -5.59
N TRP A 238 -15.90 -6.44 -6.69
CA TRP A 238 -15.29 -7.25 -7.75
C TRP A 238 -13.94 -6.70 -8.19
N LEU A 239 -12.99 -7.59 -8.41
CA LEU A 239 -11.81 -7.33 -9.25
C LEU A 239 -12.17 -7.66 -10.70
N ASP A 240 -11.64 -6.88 -11.64
CA ASP A 240 -11.92 -7.05 -13.06
C ASP A 240 -11.52 -8.43 -13.61
N ASP A 241 -10.35 -8.93 -13.23
CA ASP A 241 -9.73 -10.17 -13.74
C ASP A 241 -8.51 -10.59 -12.88
N ASP A 242 -7.93 -11.77 -13.15
CA ASP A 242 -6.67 -12.24 -12.57
C ASP A 242 -5.47 -12.10 -13.53
N GLY A 243 -5.64 -11.53 -14.73
CA GLY A 243 -4.59 -11.44 -15.75
C GLY A 243 -4.35 -12.70 -16.57
N VAL A 244 -4.99 -13.83 -16.23
CA VAL A 244 -4.92 -15.11 -16.95
C VAL A 244 -6.28 -15.43 -17.60
N THR A 245 -7.35 -15.17 -16.87
CA THR A 245 -8.75 -15.28 -17.27
C THR A 245 -9.38 -13.88 -17.28
N ALA A 246 -10.47 -13.72 -18.04
CA ALA A 246 -11.20 -12.45 -18.11
C ALA A 246 -12.34 -12.35 -17.08
N ASP A 247 -12.53 -13.39 -16.27
CA ASP A 247 -13.67 -13.51 -15.36
C ASP A 247 -13.51 -12.58 -14.15
N PRO A 248 -14.57 -11.85 -13.76
CA PRO A 248 -14.52 -11.00 -12.58
C PRO A 248 -14.44 -11.86 -11.31
N ILE A 249 -13.68 -11.38 -10.32
CA ILE A 249 -13.40 -12.13 -9.09
C ILE A 249 -14.19 -11.52 -7.94
N LEU A 250 -15.05 -12.34 -7.31
CA LEU A 250 -15.87 -11.92 -6.19
C LEU A 250 -15.04 -11.70 -4.93
N MET A 251 -15.17 -10.52 -4.35
CA MET A 251 -14.71 -10.19 -3.01
C MET A 251 -15.91 -9.96 -2.11
N ARG A 252 -15.89 -10.56 -0.92
CA ARG A 252 -16.92 -10.41 0.10
C ARG A 252 -16.27 -10.30 1.47
N CYS A 253 -16.74 -9.36 2.28
CA CYS A 253 -16.40 -9.35 3.70
C CYS A 253 -17.62 -9.07 4.56
N THR A 254 -17.57 -9.57 5.79
CA THR A 254 -18.48 -9.23 6.87
C THR A 254 -17.68 -8.56 7.97
N VAL A 255 -18.08 -7.36 8.37
CA VAL A 255 -17.49 -6.64 9.49
C VAL A 255 -18.44 -6.71 10.67
N THR A 256 -17.99 -7.26 11.79
CA THR A 256 -18.79 -7.42 13.02
C THR A 256 -18.14 -6.67 14.16
N VAL A 257 -18.91 -5.78 14.80
CA VAL A 257 -18.53 -5.08 16.03
C VAL A 257 -19.45 -5.59 17.14
N ALA A 258 -18.90 -6.40 18.02
CA ALA A 258 -19.61 -7.01 19.14
C ALA A 258 -18.62 -7.46 20.22
N ASP A 259 -19.08 -7.53 21.47
CA ASP A 259 -18.32 -8.11 22.60
C ASP A 259 -16.90 -7.52 22.78
N GLY A 260 -16.74 -6.22 22.52
CA GLY A 260 -15.44 -5.53 22.59
C GLY A 260 -14.43 -5.97 21.53
N ARG A 261 -14.91 -6.56 20.42
CA ARG A 261 -14.11 -7.01 19.28
C ARG A 261 -14.58 -6.39 17.97
N PHE A 262 -13.63 -6.21 17.07
CA PHE A 262 -13.85 -5.81 15.69
C PHE A 262 -13.36 -6.96 14.79
N THR A 263 -14.29 -7.72 14.22
CA THR A 263 -13.98 -8.87 13.37
C THR A 263 -14.19 -8.52 11.91
N VAL A 264 -13.17 -8.75 11.07
CA VAL A 264 -13.27 -8.71 9.61
C VAL A 264 -13.17 -10.14 9.08
N ASP A 265 -14.27 -10.67 8.54
CA ASP A 265 -14.35 -12.02 8.00
C ASP A 265 -14.54 -11.99 6.48
N PHE A 266 -13.61 -12.59 5.74
CA PHE A 266 -13.61 -12.66 4.28
C PHE A 266 -14.34 -13.88 3.70
N ALA A 267 -15.08 -14.63 4.54
CA ALA A 267 -15.89 -15.76 4.11
C ALA A 267 -16.87 -15.39 2.98
N GLY A 268 -16.94 -16.27 1.97
CA GLY A 268 -17.76 -16.09 0.77
C GLY A 268 -17.10 -15.27 -0.34
N SER A 269 -15.84 -14.87 -0.19
CA SER A 269 -14.98 -14.46 -1.31
C SER A 269 -14.61 -15.66 -2.19
N SER A 270 -14.13 -15.39 -3.41
CA SER A 270 -13.64 -16.43 -4.32
C SER A 270 -12.53 -17.30 -3.68
N PRO A 271 -12.42 -18.58 -4.10
CA PRO A 271 -11.21 -19.36 -3.86
C PRO A 271 -9.98 -18.68 -4.49
N ALA A 272 -8.78 -19.17 -4.17
CA ALA A 272 -7.58 -18.73 -4.87
C ALA A 272 -7.76 -18.93 -6.40
N VAL A 273 -7.34 -17.94 -7.17
CA VAL A 273 -7.43 -17.91 -8.63
C VAL A 273 -6.09 -18.22 -9.27
N PRO A 274 -6.05 -18.63 -10.55
CA PRO A 274 -4.81 -18.92 -11.24
C PRO A 274 -3.81 -17.76 -11.25
N GLY A 275 -4.25 -16.55 -11.59
CA GLY A 275 -3.37 -15.39 -11.76
C GLY A 275 -2.89 -14.74 -10.47
N PRO A 276 -2.00 -13.72 -10.55
CA PRO A 276 -1.22 -13.24 -9.41
C PRO A 276 -1.94 -12.29 -8.46
N VAL A 277 -3.26 -12.35 -8.37
CA VAL A 277 -4.07 -11.47 -7.51
C VAL A 277 -4.37 -12.08 -6.13
N ASN A 278 -3.86 -13.28 -5.84
CA ASN A 278 -4.07 -13.90 -4.53
C ASN A 278 -3.28 -13.16 -3.43
N LEU A 279 -3.94 -12.91 -2.31
CA LEU A 279 -3.37 -12.12 -1.22
C LEU A 279 -2.80 -13.04 -0.13
N PRO A 280 -1.51 -12.90 0.24
CA PRO A 280 -0.96 -13.55 1.43
C PRO A 280 -1.74 -13.14 2.69
N PHE A 281 -1.96 -14.07 3.61
CA PHE A 281 -2.80 -13.80 4.79
C PHE A 281 -2.31 -12.63 5.65
N GLY A 282 -1.00 -12.43 5.80
CA GLY A 282 -0.48 -11.28 6.53
C GLY A 282 -0.82 -9.93 5.86
N ALA A 283 -0.96 -9.89 4.53
CA ALA A 283 -1.41 -8.69 3.81
C ALA A 283 -2.93 -8.46 3.96
N THR A 284 -3.71 -9.53 4.09
CA THR A 284 -5.12 -9.46 4.49
C THR A 284 -5.27 -8.84 5.88
N ILE A 285 -4.46 -9.29 6.85
CA ILE A 285 -4.41 -8.70 8.19
C ILE A 285 -4.02 -7.22 8.11
N ALA A 286 -2.97 -6.89 7.35
CA ALA A 286 -2.50 -5.52 7.19
C ALA A 286 -3.59 -4.59 6.63
N THR A 287 -4.38 -5.07 5.67
CA THR A 287 -5.50 -4.32 5.09
C THR A 287 -6.56 -4.01 6.15
N ALA A 288 -6.96 -5.01 6.94
CA ALA A 288 -7.91 -4.81 8.03
C ALA A 288 -7.36 -3.90 9.14
N ARG A 289 -6.04 -3.94 9.40
CA ARG A 289 -5.37 -3.03 10.35
C ARG A 289 -5.47 -1.57 9.93
N VAL A 290 -5.29 -1.28 8.64
CA VAL A 290 -5.43 0.09 8.13
C VAL A 290 -6.86 0.60 8.36
N ALA A 291 -7.87 -0.18 7.99
CA ALA A 291 -9.27 0.17 8.22
C ALA A 291 -9.58 0.38 9.72
N PHE A 292 -9.15 -0.57 10.54
CA PHE A 292 -9.38 -0.55 11.98
C PHE A 292 -8.73 0.66 12.65
N LYS A 293 -7.46 0.95 12.33
CA LYS A 293 -6.72 2.08 12.89
C LYS A 293 -7.36 3.42 12.55
N ALA A 294 -7.81 3.58 11.31
CA ALA A 294 -8.43 4.81 10.82
C ALA A 294 -9.74 5.16 11.56
N ILE A 295 -10.56 4.16 11.91
CA ILE A 295 -11.85 4.41 12.56
C ILE A 295 -11.80 4.40 14.10
N THR A 296 -10.72 3.85 14.68
CA THR A 296 -10.60 3.73 16.15
C THR A 296 -9.64 4.74 16.76
N THR A 297 -8.40 4.81 16.27
CA THR A 297 -7.33 5.62 16.89
C THR A 297 -6.51 6.38 15.84
N PRO A 298 -7.12 7.15 14.93
CA PRO A 298 -6.43 7.72 13.75
C PRO A 298 -5.32 8.72 14.09
N GLY A 299 -5.43 9.45 15.21
CA GLY A 299 -4.46 10.47 15.62
C GLY A 299 -3.31 9.96 16.50
N GLU A 300 -3.30 8.67 16.84
CA GLU A 300 -2.34 8.13 17.80
C GLU A 300 -1.20 7.36 17.12
N GLN A 301 0.01 7.49 17.68
CA GLN A 301 1.18 6.73 17.22
C GLN A 301 0.97 5.23 17.42
N THR A 302 1.12 4.46 16.34
CA THR A 302 0.83 3.02 16.32
C THR A 302 1.79 2.22 17.19
N ASN A 303 1.25 1.21 17.87
CA ASN A 303 2.01 0.15 18.55
C ASN A 303 1.13 -1.12 18.59
N ALA A 304 1.65 -2.23 19.13
CA ALA A 304 0.94 -3.51 19.15
C ALA A 304 -0.44 -3.45 19.85
N GLY A 305 -0.60 -2.62 20.88
CA GLY A 305 -1.84 -2.51 21.64
C GLY A 305 -3.01 -1.98 20.81
N HIS A 306 -2.72 -1.11 19.83
CA HIS A 306 -3.71 -0.51 18.94
C HIS A 306 -4.42 -1.50 18.02
N PHE A 307 -4.02 -2.77 18.01
CA PHE A 307 -4.67 -3.81 17.20
C PHE A 307 -5.22 -4.96 18.04
N ALA A 308 -5.18 -4.87 19.38
CA ALA A 308 -5.53 -5.95 20.29
C ALA A 308 -7.01 -6.40 20.21
N ALA A 309 -7.90 -5.52 19.75
CA ALA A 309 -9.33 -5.78 19.57
C ALA A 309 -9.71 -6.22 18.14
N LEU A 310 -8.76 -6.22 17.20
CA LEU A 310 -8.97 -6.62 15.83
C LEU A 310 -8.83 -8.14 15.68
N ASP A 311 -9.81 -8.76 15.04
CA ASP A 311 -9.80 -10.17 14.62
C ASP A 311 -10.00 -10.24 13.10
N VAL A 312 -9.16 -11.01 12.40
CA VAL A 312 -9.19 -11.10 10.93
C VAL A 312 -9.26 -12.56 10.52
N ARG A 313 -10.25 -12.90 9.69
CA ARG A 313 -10.53 -14.29 9.30
C ARG A 313 -10.53 -14.44 7.79
N ALA A 314 -9.75 -15.39 7.30
CA ALA A 314 -9.79 -15.88 5.94
C ALA A 314 -9.32 -17.34 5.91
N ALA A 315 -10.10 -18.22 5.28
CA ALA A 315 -9.78 -19.64 5.19
C ALA A 315 -8.60 -19.87 4.24
N PRO A 316 -7.62 -20.74 4.57
CA PRO A 316 -6.52 -21.09 3.66
C PRO A 316 -7.02 -21.55 2.28
N GLY A 317 -6.34 -21.13 1.22
CA GLY A 317 -6.71 -21.46 -0.17
C GLY A 317 -7.81 -20.58 -0.75
N THR A 318 -8.18 -19.50 -0.07
CA THR A 318 -9.06 -18.45 -0.60
C THR A 318 -8.26 -17.29 -1.17
N LEU A 319 -8.91 -16.39 -1.92
CA LEU A 319 -8.31 -15.17 -2.46
C LEU A 319 -7.59 -14.32 -1.39
N PHE A 320 -8.08 -14.34 -0.14
CA PHE A 320 -7.55 -13.60 1.00
C PHE A 320 -6.62 -14.40 1.91
N HIS A 321 -6.29 -15.63 1.53
CA HIS A 321 -5.33 -16.47 2.22
C HIS A 321 -4.66 -17.39 1.20
N ALA A 322 -3.83 -16.80 0.36
CA ALA A 322 -3.00 -17.52 -0.58
C ALA A 322 -2.16 -18.58 0.15
N VAL A 323 -2.06 -19.76 -0.43
CA VAL A 323 -1.20 -20.85 0.03
C VAL A 323 -0.32 -21.30 -1.11
N TYR A 324 0.87 -21.80 -0.80
CA TYR A 324 1.81 -22.26 -1.79
C TYR A 324 1.20 -23.33 -2.73
N PRO A 325 1.38 -23.25 -4.06
CA PRO A 325 2.22 -22.32 -4.82
C PRO A 325 1.48 -21.14 -5.52
N ALA A 326 0.33 -20.69 -5.00
CA ALA A 326 -0.47 -19.63 -5.63
C ALA A 326 0.35 -18.36 -5.97
N ALA A 327 0.12 -17.79 -7.15
CA ALA A 327 0.75 -16.53 -7.56
C ALA A 327 0.19 -15.34 -6.77
N THR A 328 1.05 -14.40 -6.37
CA THR A 328 0.70 -13.28 -5.45
C THR A 328 1.26 -11.91 -5.88
N PHE A 329 1.86 -11.81 -7.06
CA PHE A 329 2.61 -10.61 -7.47
C PHE A 329 1.79 -9.33 -7.45
N THR A 330 0.55 -9.39 -7.94
CA THR A 330 -0.34 -8.23 -8.10
C THR A 330 -1.29 -8.09 -6.91
N GLN A 331 -0.85 -7.39 -5.87
CA GLN A 331 -1.58 -7.29 -4.60
C GLN A 331 -2.79 -6.34 -4.57
N TRP A 332 -3.38 -6.00 -5.73
CA TRP A 332 -4.50 -5.04 -5.85
C TRP A 332 -5.77 -5.51 -5.13
N THR A 333 -5.91 -6.81 -4.89
CA THR A 333 -6.92 -7.39 -4.01
C THR A 333 -6.94 -6.71 -2.64
N GLY A 334 -5.77 -6.44 -2.04
CA GLY A 334 -5.69 -5.74 -0.75
C GLY A 334 -6.12 -4.28 -0.84
N THR A 335 -5.82 -3.61 -1.95
CA THR A 335 -6.26 -2.22 -2.21
C THR A 335 -7.78 -2.13 -2.26
N VAL A 336 -8.42 -2.96 -3.09
CA VAL A 336 -9.89 -2.98 -3.24
C VAL A 336 -10.57 -3.48 -1.97
N ALA A 337 -9.91 -4.37 -1.22
CA ALA A 337 -10.48 -4.89 0.03
C ALA A 337 -10.60 -3.83 1.12
N LEU A 338 -9.76 -2.80 1.10
CA LEU A 338 -9.89 -1.68 2.01
C LEU A 338 -11.19 -0.91 1.76
N GLU A 339 -11.51 -0.61 0.49
CA GLU A 339 -12.79 -0.03 0.08
C GLU A 339 -13.96 -0.94 0.44
N LEU A 340 -13.82 -2.25 0.27
CA LEU A 340 -14.84 -3.24 0.62
C LEU A 340 -15.16 -3.25 2.12
N ILE A 341 -14.15 -3.14 2.98
CA ILE A 341 -14.33 -3.05 4.44
C ILE A 341 -15.10 -1.77 4.78
N TYR A 342 -14.74 -0.63 4.18
CA TYR A 342 -15.47 0.63 4.41
C TYR A 342 -16.89 0.57 3.87
N LYS A 343 -17.13 -0.06 2.72
CA LYS A 343 -18.46 -0.30 2.16
C LYS A 343 -19.34 -1.15 3.10
N ALA A 344 -18.76 -2.11 3.80
CA ALA A 344 -19.48 -2.87 4.83
C ALA A 344 -19.83 -1.97 6.02
N LEU A 345 -18.84 -1.25 6.57
CA LEU A 345 -19.05 -0.37 7.72
C LEU A 345 -20.04 0.76 7.44
N ALA A 346 -20.04 1.34 6.24
CA ALA A 346 -20.89 2.46 5.87
C ALA A 346 -22.40 2.13 5.92
N GLN A 347 -22.77 0.84 5.91
CA GLN A 347 -24.15 0.42 6.14
C GLN A 347 -24.62 0.61 7.58
N GLY A 348 -23.69 0.60 8.55
CA GLY A 348 -23.95 0.76 9.97
C GLY A 348 -23.59 2.12 10.55
N MET A 349 -22.72 2.86 9.85
CA MET A 349 -22.24 4.17 10.28
C MET A 349 -22.03 5.12 9.09
N PRO A 350 -23.08 5.38 8.28
CA PRO A 350 -22.96 6.24 7.10
C PRO A 350 -22.49 7.66 7.47
N ASP A 351 -22.93 8.19 8.61
CA ASP A 351 -22.57 9.54 9.08
C ASP A 351 -21.14 9.65 9.65
N ARG A 352 -20.34 8.57 9.59
CA ARG A 352 -18.96 8.54 10.11
C ARG A 352 -17.91 8.20 9.06
N LEU A 353 -18.33 7.85 7.84
CA LEU A 353 -17.44 7.37 6.80
C LEU A 353 -17.65 8.15 5.51
N PRO A 354 -16.56 8.43 4.77
CA PRO A 354 -16.71 8.92 3.42
C PRO A 354 -17.24 7.82 2.49
N ALA A 355 -17.73 8.24 1.32
CA ALA A 355 -17.97 7.34 0.20
C ALA A 355 -16.66 6.72 -0.33
N SER A 356 -16.74 5.84 -1.34
CA SER A 356 -15.57 5.24 -1.99
C SER A 356 -14.62 6.30 -2.53
N SER A 357 -13.31 6.08 -2.46
CA SER A 357 -12.39 6.78 -3.38
C SER A 357 -12.54 6.23 -4.81
N GLY A 358 -11.62 6.53 -5.73
CA GLY A 358 -11.62 5.98 -7.09
C GLY A 358 -11.54 4.45 -7.22
N GLY A 359 -11.57 3.72 -6.10
CA GLY A 359 -11.82 2.28 -6.03
C GLY A 359 -10.54 1.43 -6.02
N ASP A 360 -9.47 1.89 -6.66
CA ASP A 360 -8.15 1.28 -6.57
C ASP A 360 -7.00 2.31 -6.73
N VAL A 361 -5.78 1.80 -6.91
CA VAL A 361 -4.60 2.58 -7.28
C VAL A 361 -4.32 2.37 -8.77
N PRO A 362 -4.62 3.31 -9.66
CA PRO A 362 -4.25 3.22 -11.06
C PRO A 362 -2.72 3.25 -11.24
N GLY A 363 -2.10 2.09 -11.41
CA GLY A 363 -0.66 1.96 -11.62
C GLY A 363 -0.33 1.90 -13.10
N PHE A 364 0.80 2.50 -13.49
CA PHE A 364 1.43 2.21 -14.78
C PHE A 364 2.95 2.13 -14.68
N MET A 365 3.57 1.43 -15.63
CA MET A 365 5.01 1.26 -15.73
C MET A 365 5.44 1.23 -17.19
N MET A 366 6.63 1.75 -17.49
CA MET A 366 7.31 1.47 -18.74
C MET A 366 8.56 0.63 -18.48
N VAL A 367 8.71 -0.43 -19.27
CA VAL A 367 9.93 -1.23 -19.36
C VAL A 367 10.54 -1.03 -20.75
N GLY A 368 11.83 -0.75 -20.80
CA GLY A 368 12.52 -0.52 -22.06
C GLY A 368 14.02 -0.39 -21.88
N THR A 369 14.69 -0.04 -22.97
CA THR A 369 16.13 0.22 -22.98
C THR A 369 16.35 1.72 -23.17
N HIS A 370 17.15 2.33 -22.28
CA HIS A 370 17.46 3.74 -22.37
C HIS A 370 18.30 4.01 -23.64
N PRO A 371 17.91 4.98 -24.49
CA PRO A 371 18.57 5.19 -25.79
C PRO A 371 20.03 5.63 -25.65
N ASP A 372 20.36 6.46 -24.66
CA ASP A 372 21.73 6.98 -24.49
C ASP A 372 22.68 6.04 -23.76
N THR A 373 22.21 5.31 -22.74
CA THR A 373 23.07 4.45 -21.90
C THR A 373 23.02 2.98 -22.29
N GLY A 374 22.02 2.56 -23.08
CA GLY A 374 21.78 1.15 -23.42
C GLY A 374 21.33 0.28 -22.24
N GLN A 375 21.06 0.87 -21.07
CA GLN A 375 20.65 0.14 -19.87
C GLN A 375 19.16 -0.18 -19.89
N LEU A 376 18.77 -1.34 -19.36
CA LEU A 376 17.38 -1.66 -19.09
C LEU A 376 16.85 -0.74 -17.99
N PHE A 377 15.65 -0.19 -18.19
CA PHE A 377 14.90 0.49 -17.16
C PHE A 377 13.53 -0.17 -16.98
N ALA A 378 13.04 -0.12 -15.74
CA ALA A 378 11.64 -0.33 -15.41
C ALA A 378 11.26 0.80 -14.45
N VAL A 379 10.32 1.66 -14.83
CA VAL A 379 9.93 2.82 -14.00
C VAL A 379 8.42 2.84 -13.90
N SER A 380 7.93 2.81 -12.66
CA SER A 380 6.51 2.85 -12.32
C SER A 380 6.06 4.21 -11.82
N ASN A 381 4.75 4.43 -11.89
CA ASN A 381 4.03 5.51 -11.24
C ASN A 381 2.67 5.01 -10.79
N ASN A 382 2.22 5.48 -9.64
CA ASN A 382 0.84 5.34 -9.17
C ASN A 382 0.13 6.67 -9.39
N ASP A 383 -1.02 6.64 -10.05
CA ASP A 383 -1.82 7.83 -10.30
C ASP A 383 -2.80 8.12 -9.18
N ALA A 384 -3.04 9.43 -9.02
CA ALA A 384 -4.02 9.97 -8.11
C ALA A 384 -5.46 9.67 -8.59
N VAL A 385 -6.35 9.52 -7.63
CA VAL A 385 -7.79 9.31 -7.80
C VAL A 385 -8.57 10.39 -7.04
N GLY A 386 -9.89 10.44 -7.19
CA GLY A 386 -10.72 11.20 -6.27
C GLY A 386 -11.02 10.43 -4.99
N TRP A 387 -11.07 11.11 -3.84
CA TRP A 387 -11.57 10.54 -2.59
C TRP A 387 -13.09 10.72 -2.49
N GLY A 388 -13.77 9.82 -1.77
CA GLY A 388 -15.20 9.95 -1.57
C GLY A 388 -15.56 11.15 -0.71
N ALA A 389 -16.73 11.71 -0.97
CA ALA A 389 -17.30 12.77 -0.15
C ALA A 389 -17.63 12.24 1.26
N ALA A 390 -17.42 13.09 2.25
CA ALA A 390 -17.79 12.84 3.64
C ALA A 390 -19.20 13.40 3.93
N PRO A 391 -19.79 13.04 5.08
CA PRO A 391 -21.10 13.55 5.48
C PRO A 391 -21.17 15.07 5.66
N ASP A 392 -20.02 15.74 5.79
CA ASP A 392 -19.86 17.16 6.12
C ASP A 392 -18.93 17.94 5.18
N HIS A 393 -18.26 17.28 4.22
CA HIS A 393 -17.38 17.97 3.27
C HIS A 393 -17.16 17.19 1.96
N ASP A 394 -16.76 17.90 0.92
CA ASP A 394 -16.38 17.30 -0.37
C ASP A 394 -15.16 16.38 -0.25
N GLY A 395 -15.09 15.40 -1.15
CA GLY A 395 -13.92 14.56 -1.29
C GLY A 395 -12.76 15.33 -1.92
N ILE A 396 -11.54 15.10 -1.42
CA ILE A 396 -10.32 15.67 -2.02
C ILE A 396 -9.99 14.96 -3.33
N GLY A 397 -9.47 15.68 -4.32
CA GLY A 397 -9.04 15.05 -5.56
C GLY A 397 -8.45 16.03 -6.57
N PRO A 398 -7.46 15.61 -7.37
CA PRO A 398 -6.84 14.28 -7.36
C PRO A 398 -5.87 14.08 -6.17
N ALA A 399 -5.98 12.95 -5.47
CA ALA A 399 -5.10 12.55 -4.37
C ALA A 399 -4.74 11.05 -4.46
N ASN A 400 -3.62 10.64 -3.87
CA ASN A 400 -3.29 9.21 -3.83
C ASN A 400 -4.36 8.41 -3.09
N HIS A 401 -4.67 7.21 -3.58
CA HIS A 401 -5.67 6.34 -2.98
C HIS A 401 -5.40 6.16 -1.48
N LEU A 402 -6.47 5.97 -0.71
CA LEU A 402 -6.41 5.94 0.76
C LEU A 402 -5.57 4.79 1.35
N CYS A 403 -5.23 3.77 0.56
CA CYS A 403 -4.27 2.72 0.95
C CYS A 403 -2.79 3.16 0.82
N GLN A 404 -2.54 4.35 0.26
CA GLN A 404 -1.23 4.92 -0.08
C GLN A 404 -1.16 6.43 0.23
N THR A 405 -1.83 6.91 1.28
CA THR A 405 -1.93 8.35 1.61
C THR A 405 -0.59 9.07 1.81
N GLN A 406 0.48 8.32 2.10
CA GLN A 406 1.84 8.86 2.30
C GLN A 406 2.74 8.69 1.07
N ALA A 407 2.26 7.97 0.05
CA ALA A 407 2.97 7.85 -1.21
C ALA A 407 2.94 9.18 -1.96
N ARG A 408 3.85 9.33 -2.92
CA ARG A 408 3.87 10.46 -3.85
C ARG A 408 3.75 9.95 -5.29
N ASN A 409 3.20 10.76 -6.17
CA ASN A 409 3.31 10.50 -7.60
C ASN A 409 4.74 10.87 -8.07
N THR A 410 5.19 10.23 -9.15
CA THR A 410 6.48 10.55 -9.75
C THR A 410 6.34 11.82 -10.59
N PRO A 411 7.21 12.84 -10.42
CA PRO A 411 7.18 14.03 -11.27
C PRO A 411 7.31 13.67 -12.76
N VAL A 412 6.59 14.39 -13.63
CA VAL A 412 6.64 14.13 -15.08
C VAL A 412 8.05 14.28 -15.63
N GLU A 413 8.82 15.25 -15.15
CA GLU A 413 10.22 15.47 -15.54
C GLU A 413 11.10 14.23 -15.25
N VAL A 414 10.85 13.54 -14.14
CA VAL A 414 11.57 12.31 -13.80
C VAL A 414 11.13 11.16 -14.71
N LEU A 415 9.83 11.04 -14.99
CA LEU A 415 9.31 10.02 -15.89
C LEU A 415 9.83 10.22 -17.32
N GLU A 416 9.83 11.44 -17.84
CA GLU A 416 10.35 11.75 -19.19
C GLU A 416 11.85 11.56 -19.27
N ALA A 417 12.61 11.94 -18.24
CA ALA A 417 14.07 11.80 -18.26
C ALA A 417 14.53 10.34 -18.11
N LYS A 418 13.78 9.49 -17.41
CA LYS A 418 14.18 8.11 -17.11
C LYS A 418 13.52 7.05 -18.00
N THR A 419 12.56 7.44 -18.84
CA THR A 419 11.79 6.50 -19.67
C THR A 419 11.64 6.99 -21.10
N GLY A 420 10.93 6.21 -21.92
CA GLY A 420 10.49 6.62 -23.24
C GLY A 420 9.10 7.24 -23.28
N MET A 421 8.55 7.71 -22.16
CA MET A 421 7.25 8.35 -22.09
C MET A 421 7.38 9.86 -22.23
N PHE A 422 6.55 10.47 -23.06
CA PHE A 422 6.38 11.92 -23.17
C PHE A 422 4.93 12.26 -22.82
N PHE A 423 4.73 13.15 -21.84
CA PHE A 423 3.41 13.48 -21.33
C PHE A 423 2.85 14.66 -22.11
N GLU A 424 1.96 14.37 -23.07
CA GLU A 424 1.29 15.41 -23.86
C GLU A 424 0.23 16.16 -23.02
N ARG A 425 -0.30 15.51 -21.98
CA ARG A 425 -1.31 16.08 -21.10
C ARG A 425 -1.29 15.47 -19.70
N VAL A 426 -1.46 16.31 -18.69
CA VAL A 426 -1.85 15.93 -17.33
C VAL A 426 -2.87 16.96 -16.82
N GLU A 427 -4.13 16.56 -16.64
CA GLU A 427 -5.21 17.48 -16.25
C GLU A 427 -6.19 16.83 -15.28
N MET A 428 -6.91 17.65 -14.50
CA MET A 428 -8.04 17.19 -13.72
C MET A 428 -9.14 16.69 -14.66
N ARG A 429 -9.78 15.57 -14.30
CA ARG A 429 -10.85 14.98 -15.09
C ARG A 429 -12.17 15.62 -14.66
N VAL A 430 -12.60 16.67 -15.35
CA VAL A 430 -13.89 17.35 -15.13
C VAL A 430 -15.04 16.33 -15.09
N ASP A 431 -16.01 16.53 -14.20
CA ASP A 431 -17.20 15.67 -14.01
C ASP A 431 -16.90 14.22 -13.59
N SER A 432 -15.67 13.91 -13.15
CA SER A 432 -15.32 12.56 -12.70
C SER A 432 -15.65 12.26 -11.25
N GLY A 433 -15.85 13.28 -10.42
CA GLY A 433 -16.29 13.14 -9.04
C GLY A 433 -17.78 12.81 -8.97
N GLY A 434 -18.15 11.84 -8.13
CA GLY A 434 -19.54 11.49 -7.89
C GLY A 434 -20.30 12.68 -7.32
N ALA A 435 -21.42 13.03 -7.94
CA ALA A 435 -22.21 14.17 -7.50
C ALA A 435 -22.95 13.86 -6.18
N GLY A 436 -23.11 14.86 -5.34
CA GLY A 436 -23.89 14.76 -4.12
C GLY A 436 -24.06 16.13 -3.49
N ARG A 437 -24.76 16.21 -2.35
CA ARG A 437 -24.71 17.40 -1.49
C ARG A 437 -23.25 17.78 -1.24
N PHE A 438 -22.44 16.76 -0.96
CA PHE A 438 -20.99 16.82 -1.02
C PHE A 438 -20.49 15.98 -2.20
N ARG A 439 -19.64 16.59 -3.04
CA ARG A 439 -19.10 16.01 -4.27
C ARG A 439 -17.87 15.16 -3.94
N GLY A 440 -17.77 13.98 -4.54
CA GLY A 440 -16.52 13.20 -4.49
C GLY A 440 -15.39 13.92 -5.23
N GLY A 441 -14.14 13.73 -4.80
CA GLY A 441 -12.98 14.31 -5.46
C GLY A 441 -12.90 13.93 -6.94
N VAL A 442 -12.30 14.79 -7.76
CA VAL A 442 -12.08 14.48 -9.18
C VAL A 442 -10.86 13.58 -9.36
N GLY A 443 -10.88 12.75 -10.40
CA GLY A 443 -9.74 12.00 -10.89
C GLY A 443 -8.85 12.82 -11.83
N LEU A 444 -7.93 12.14 -12.49
CA LEU A 444 -6.88 12.68 -13.35
C LEU A 444 -6.99 12.08 -14.76
N ARG A 445 -6.64 12.88 -15.77
CA ARG A 445 -6.37 12.42 -17.13
C ARG A 445 -4.88 12.56 -17.45
N ARG A 446 -4.29 11.53 -18.04
CA ARG A 446 -2.97 11.60 -18.67
C ARG A 446 -3.02 11.10 -20.11
N ASP A 447 -2.39 11.85 -21.01
CA ASP A 447 -2.11 11.41 -22.36
C ASP A 447 -0.61 11.26 -22.54
N ILE A 448 -0.17 10.03 -22.82
CA ILE A 448 1.24 9.66 -22.93
C ILE A 448 1.51 9.27 -24.38
N ARG A 449 2.57 9.84 -24.98
CA ARG A 449 3.14 9.41 -26.25
C ARG A 449 4.50 8.76 -26.02
N PHE A 450 4.77 7.65 -26.69
CA PHE A 450 6.06 6.96 -26.55
C PHE A 450 7.08 7.50 -27.56
N VAL A 451 8.29 7.80 -27.08
CA VAL A 451 9.42 8.28 -27.88
C VAL A 451 10.51 7.22 -28.08
N THR A 452 10.42 6.08 -27.39
CA THR A 452 11.22 4.88 -27.63
C THR A 452 10.32 3.64 -27.67
N PRO A 453 10.71 2.56 -28.38
CA PRO A 453 9.99 1.30 -28.31
C PRO A 453 10.18 0.63 -26.94
N GLY A 454 9.18 -0.14 -26.50
CA GLY A 454 9.23 -0.84 -25.23
C GLY A 454 7.93 -1.52 -24.87
N GLU A 455 7.71 -1.70 -23.57
CA GLU A 455 6.48 -2.27 -23.02
C GLU A 455 5.86 -1.32 -22.00
N PHE A 456 4.59 -1.00 -22.20
CA PHE A 456 3.76 -0.26 -21.26
C PHE A 456 2.88 -1.23 -20.48
N LEU A 457 2.97 -1.17 -19.17
CA LEU A 457 2.18 -1.97 -18.26
C LEU A 457 1.17 -1.05 -17.58
N SER A 458 -0.11 -1.36 -17.69
CA SER A 458 -1.15 -0.83 -16.81
C SER A 458 -1.47 -1.85 -15.72
N VAL A 459 -1.75 -1.39 -14.50
CA VAL A 459 -2.17 -2.21 -13.36
C VAL A 459 -3.37 -1.54 -12.71
N ILE A 460 -4.56 -1.92 -13.16
CA ILE A 460 -5.84 -1.36 -12.73
C ILE A 460 -6.86 -2.49 -12.69
N LYS A 461 -7.56 -2.62 -11.57
CA LYS A 461 -8.55 -3.68 -11.31
C LYS A 461 -9.97 -3.16 -11.11
N LYS A 462 -10.18 -1.84 -11.21
CA LYS A 462 -11.48 -1.17 -11.11
C LYS A 462 -11.85 -0.39 -12.36
N THR A 463 -11.83 -1.07 -13.51
CA THR A 463 -12.24 -0.51 -14.82
C THR A 463 -13.66 -0.90 -15.23
N ARG A 464 -14.23 -1.96 -14.63
CA ARG A 464 -15.58 -2.43 -14.94
C ARG A 464 -16.62 -2.01 -13.89
N SER A 465 -16.25 -2.00 -12.62
CA SER A 465 -17.13 -1.65 -11.50
C SER A 465 -16.92 -0.21 -11.04
N ARG A 466 -18.03 0.49 -10.76
CA ARG A 466 -18.00 1.88 -10.30
C ARG A 466 -17.63 1.98 -8.81
N PRO A 467 -16.93 3.05 -8.40
CA PRO A 467 -16.86 3.44 -7.00
C PRO A 467 -18.25 3.67 -6.40
N TRP A 468 -18.47 3.21 -5.18
CA TRP A 468 -19.76 3.33 -4.50
C TRP A 468 -19.96 4.72 -3.88
N ALA A 469 -21.21 5.18 -3.86
CA ALA A 469 -21.63 6.44 -3.26
C ALA A 469 -22.44 6.21 -1.96
N LEU A 470 -22.75 7.27 -1.22
CA LEU A 470 -23.48 7.20 0.04
C LEU A 470 -24.66 8.17 0.10
N ASP A 471 -25.69 7.77 0.87
CA ASP A 471 -26.81 8.63 1.28
C ASP A 471 -27.51 9.37 0.12
N GLY A 472 -27.68 8.71 -1.03
CA GLY A 472 -28.30 9.30 -2.22
C GLY A 472 -27.34 10.08 -3.14
N GLY A 473 -26.05 10.10 -2.84
CA GLY A 473 -25.01 10.54 -3.77
C GLY A 473 -24.89 9.62 -5.00
N LEU A 474 -24.27 10.12 -6.05
CA LEU A 474 -24.09 9.44 -7.33
C LEU A 474 -22.70 8.79 -7.44
N GLU A 475 -22.68 7.63 -8.10
CA GLU A 475 -21.45 6.88 -8.38
C GLU A 475 -20.70 7.48 -9.59
N PRO A 476 -19.39 7.73 -9.48
CA PRO A 476 -18.58 8.20 -10.60
C PRO A 476 -18.31 7.09 -11.62
N GLU A 477 -17.85 7.51 -12.80
CA GLU A 477 -17.35 6.59 -13.83
C GLU A 477 -16.08 5.86 -13.36
N PRO A 478 -15.90 4.57 -13.72
CA PRO A 478 -14.75 3.78 -13.30
C PRO A 478 -13.44 4.27 -13.94
N ASN A 479 -12.32 3.71 -13.48
CA ASN A 479 -11.02 3.94 -14.10
C ASN A 479 -11.03 3.43 -15.55
N ARG A 480 -10.23 4.05 -16.42
CA ARG A 480 -10.15 3.64 -17.83
C ARG A 480 -8.75 3.83 -18.39
N VAL A 481 -8.27 2.81 -19.09
CA VAL A 481 -7.06 2.88 -19.92
C VAL A 481 -7.46 2.65 -21.37
N VAL A 482 -7.03 3.55 -22.25
CA VAL A 482 -7.18 3.40 -23.69
C VAL A 482 -5.79 3.33 -24.31
N VAL A 483 -5.46 2.18 -24.90
CA VAL A 483 -4.22 2.01 -25.66
C VAL A 483 -4.48 2.32 -27.12
N PHE A 484 -3.52 3.00 -27.77
CA PHE A 484 -3.55 3.39 -29.18
C PHE A 484 -4.81 4.21 -29.59
N PRO A 485 -5.20 5.24 -28.83
CA PRO A 485 -6.42 6.02 -29.10
C PRO A 485 -6.39 6.65 -30.49
N GLY A 486 -7.54 6.63 -31.18
CA GLY A 486 -7.72 7.20 -32.51
C GLY A 486 -7.09 6.39 -33.64
N THR A 487 -6.68 5.15 -33.39
CA THR A 487 -6.07 4.25 -34.40
C THR A 487 -6.90 2.99 -34.59
N SER A 488 -6.60 2.20 -35.63
CA SER A 488 -7.21 0.88 -35.84
C SER A 488 -6.84 -0.16 -34.76
N ARG A 489 -5.87 0.13 -33.90
CA ARG A 489 -5.46 -0.73 -32.76
C ARG A 489 -6.09 -0.30 -31.44
N GLU A 490 -6.97 0.71 -31.43
CA GLU A 490 -7.57 1.22 -30.20
C GLU A 490 -8.21 0.10 -29.37
N ALA A 491 -7.86 0.01 -28.09
CA ALA A 491 -8.47 -0.93 -27.18
C ALA A 491 -8.58 -0.35 -25.77
N ARG A 492 -9.64 -0.74 -25.06
CA ARG A 492 -9.77 -0.52 -23.61
C ARG A 492 -9.16 -1.70 -22.86
N VAL A 493 -8.35 -1.40 -21.86
CA VAL A 493 -7.62 -2.42 -21.09
C VAL A 493 -7.72 -2.14 -19.59
N SER A 494 -7.53 -3.18 -18.77
CA SER A 494 -7.40 -3.14 -17.31
C SER A 494 -5.92 -3.30 -16.94
N THR A 495 -5.56 -4.35 -16.21
CA THR A 495 -4.18 -4.77 -16.01
C THR A 495 -3.66 -5.46 -17.27
N LYS A 496 -2.66 -4.88 -17.94
CA LYS A 496 -2.12 -5.44 -19.19
C LYS A 496 -0.69 -4.99 -19.47
N ARG A 497 0.14 -5.92 -19.95
CA ARG A 497 1.44 -5.64 -20.60
C ARG A 497 1.22 -5.43 -22.10
N THR A 498 1.53 -4.24 -22.60
CA THR A 498 1.28 -3.81 -23.99
C THR A 498 2.59 -3.38 -24.63
N ARG A 499 2.95 -3.99 -25.77
CA ARG A 499 4.09 -3.53 -26.57
C ARG A 499 3.78 -2.22 -27.27
N VAL A 500 4.69 -1.27 -27.19
CA VAL A 500 4.54 0.08 -27.75
C VAL A 500 5.70 0.40 -28.69
N GLN A 501 5.40 1.18 -29.73
CA GLN A 501 6.36 1.72 -30.69
C GLN A 501 6.45 3.24 -30.58
N VAL A 502 7.48 3.83 -31.20
CA VAL A 502 7.61 5.29 -31.28
C VAL A 502 6.37 5.89 -31.95
N GLY A 503 5.78 6.89 -31.29
CA GLY A 503 4.56 7.57 -31.75
C GLY A 503 3.26 6.94 -31.28
N ASP A 504 3.29 5.74 -30.70
CA ASP A 504 2.11 5.16 -30.04
C ASP A 504 1.67 6.02 -28.85
N ARG A 505 0.39 5.94 -28.50
CA ARG A 505 -0.22 6.70 -27.41
C ARG A 505 -1.00 5.83 -26.44
N VAL A 506 -1.09 6.28 -25.20
CA VAL A 506 -1.99 5.75 -24.17
C VAL A 506 -2.67 6.91 -23.45
N THR A 507 -3.97 6.76 -23.18
CA THR A 507 -4.74 7.66 -22.32
C THR A 507 -5.15 6.93 -21.04
N LEU A 508 -4.78 7.49 -19.90
CA LEU A 508 -5.18 7.05 -18.56
C LEU A 508 -6.23 8.03 -18.02
N LEU A 509 -7.33 7.50 -17.51
CA LEU A 509 -8.44 8.26 -16.93
C LEU A 509 -8.76 7.64 -15.57
N THR A 510 -8.31 8.27 -14.50
CA THR A 510 -8.63 7.76 -13.15
C THR A 510 -10.04 8.16 -12.74
N ALA A 511 -10.65 7.35 -11.89
CA ALA A 511 -11.96 7.60 -11.32
C ALA A 511 -11.91 8.71 -10.26
N GLY A 512 -13.01 9.45 -10.14
CA GLY A 512 -13.25 10.27 -8.95
C GLY A 512 -13.77 9.42 -7.79
N GLY A 513 -14.03 10.07 -6.66
CA GLY A 513 -14.67 9.43 -5.51
C GLY A 513 -16.19 9.47 -5.59
N GLY A 514 -16.87 8.64 -4.79
CA GLY A 514 -18.33 8.65 -4.64
C GLY A 514 -18.87 9.96 -4.05
N GLY A 515 -20.06 10.37 -4.46
CA GLY A 515 -20.77 11.48 -3.84
C GLY A 515 -21.45 11.10 -2.52
N HIS A 516 -21.80 12.10 -1.72
CA HIS A 516 -22.54 11.93 -0.47
C HIS A 516 -23.75 12.88 -0.43
N GLY A 517 -24.94 12.35 -0.14
CA GLY A 517 -26.17 13.14 -0.09
C GLY A 517 -26.76 13.42 -1.48
N ASP A 518 -28.03 13.80 -1.53
CA ASP A 518 -28.71 14.21 -2.78
C ASP A 518 -28.02 15.43 -3.43
N PRO A 519 -27.57 15.35 -4.71
CA PRO A 519 -27.01 16.48 -5.46
C PRO A 519 -27.88 17.74 -5.46
N ALA A 520 -29.21 17.60 -5.46
CA ALA A 520 -30.12 18.75 -5.43
C ALA A 520 -30.03 19.56 -4.12
N GLY A 521 -29.44 18.97 -3.07
CA GLY A 521 -29.19 19.62 -1.78
C GLY A 521 -27.84 20.33 -1.68
N ARG A 522 -27.00 20.35 -2.73
CA ARG A 522 -25.71 21.04 -2.74
C ARG A 522 -25.91 22.56 -2.74
N ASP A 523 -25.04 23.28 -2.01
CA ASP A 523 -25.02 24.74 -2.02
C ASP A 523 -24.75 25.26 -3.45
N PRO A 524 -25.65 26.07 -4.04
CA PRO A 524 -25.44 26.64 -5.37
C PRO A 524 -24.13 27.43 -5.51
N GLU A 525 -23.65 28.05 -4.44
CA GLU A 525 -22.37 28.78 -4.47
C GLU A 525 -21.19 27.83 -4.58
N ALA A 526 -21.23 26.69 -3.87
CA ALA A 526 -20.22 25.63 -4.01
C ALA A 526 -20.22 25.04 -5.44
N VAL A 527 -21.39 24.91 -6.08
CA VAL A 527 -21.47 24.50 -7.50
C VAL A 527 -20.84 25.55 -8.42
N ARG A 528 -21.07 26.84 -8.16
CA ARG A 528 -20.46 27.94 -8.91
C ARG A 528 -18.93 27.91 -8.80
N GLU A 529 -18.40 27.66 -7.60
CA GLU A 529 -16.97 27.48 -7.35
C GLU A 529 -16.43 26.23 -8.06
N ASP A 530 -17.11 25.09 -7.99
CA ASP A 530 -16.71 23.87 -8.70
C ASP A 530 -16.59 24.08 -10.22
N VAL A 531 -17.48 24.89 -10.80
CA VAL A 531 -17.42 25.24 -12.23
C VAL A 531 -16.25 26.17 -12.52
N ALA A 532 -15.97 27.13 -11.64
CA ALA A 532 -14.84 28.05 -11.80
C ALA A 532 -13.49 27.33 -11.69
N GLU A 533 -13.38 26.36 -10.80
CA GLU A 533 -12.18 25.52 -10.59
C GLU A 533 -12.05 24.36 -11.60
N GLY A 534 -13.09 24.13 -12.41
CA GLY A 534 -13.10 23.06 -13.42
C GLY A 534 -13.31 21.65 -12.86
N TYR A 535 -13.87 21.52 -11.65
CA TYR A 535 -14.28 20.22 -11.12
C TYR A 535 -15.59 19.73 -11.77
N VAL A 536 -16.51 20.66 -12.02
CA VAL A 536 -17.84 20.41 -12.58
C VAL A 536 -18.00 21.24 -13.85
N SER A 537 -18.59 20.67 -14.90
CA SER A 537 -18.91 21.41 -16.12
C SER A 537 -20.19 22.24 -15.97
N VAL A 538 -20.34 23.26 -16.82
CA VAL A 538 -21.58 24.06 -16.88
C VAL A 538 -22.81 23.19 -17.20
N ALA A 539 -22.61 22.10 -17.97
CA ALA A 539 -23.68 21.15 -18.27
C ALA A 539 -24.09 20.38 -17.00
N ALA A 540 -23.13 19.79 -16.30
CA ALA A 540 -23.38 19.06 -15.06
C ALA A 540 -23.97 19.95 -13.95
N ALA A 541 -23.53 21.21 -13.83
CA ALA A 541 -24.13 22.18 -12.91
C ALA A 541 -25.66 22.32 -13.11
N ARG A 542 -26.11 22.35 -14.37
CA ARG A 542 -27.53 22.48 -14.72
C ARG A 542 -28.28 21.16 -14.58
N GLU A 543 -27.72 20.09 -15.14
CA GLU A 543 -28.42 18.81 -15.30
C GLU A 543 -28.44 17.97 -14.01
N VAL A 544 -27.37 18.05 -13.21
CA VAL A 544 -27.20 17.22 -12.01
C VAL A 544 -27.54 17.99 -10.75
N TYR A 545 -27.08 19.24 -10.64
CA TYR A 545 -27.27 20.06 -9.44
C TYR A 545 -28.43 21.07 -9.54
N GLY A 546 -29.04 21.24 -10.72
CA GLY A 546 -30.13 22.19 -10.93
C GLY A 546 -29.74 23.66 -10.83
N VAL A 547 -28.43 23.97 -10.89
CA VAL A 547 -27.91 25.33 -10.79
C VAL A 547 -27.72 25.91 -12.18
N THR A 548 -28.54 26.89 -12.54
CA THR A 548 -28.39 27.66 -13.77
C THR A 548 -27.58 28.92 -13.48
N ALA A 549 -26.52 29.13 -14.26
CA ALA A 549 -25.63 30.29 -14.22
C ALA A 549 -26.36 31.64 -14.17
#